data_AF-A0A016SI46-F1
#
_entry.id   AF-A0A016SI46-F1
#
_cell.length_a   1.000
_cell.length_b   1.000
_cell.length_c   1.000
_cell.angle_alpha   90.00
_cell.angle_beta   90.00
_cell.angle_gamma   90.00
#
_symmetry.space_group_name_H-M   'P 1'
#
loop_
_entity.id
_entity.type
_entity.pdbx_description
1 polymer ?
#
loop_
_entity_poly.entity_id
_entity_poly.type
_entity_poly.pdbx_seq_one_letter_code
_entity_poly.pdbx_strand_id
1 'polypeptide(L)'
;MVAEHYKFSLQIQGWRSSGLEMSTTSNECAKLFDAALRQFVSWTDCKRLDGLEKTMEAMQAAESGAVLPRAFALGLEGIGTGIGARTNETFRKALQDLQADAAKHGNEREKLHAKAVQQFGEGKQSAAANTWEEILKKYPTDLMAIKFAHDTYFYLGDAKMIRDSVQAVLPKHKGTEPCYSYLHGMLAFGLEECEQYEEAEKEALKALEANRYDCWATHARAHVLEMQGRFDQGIKFLESTVEDWKVSWSTEVEICEIRHSPGTPPVIDWPRPPEGGAD
;
A
#
# COMPACT_ATOMS: atom_id res chain seq x y z
N MET A 1 -15.21 -12.10 4.29
CA MET A 1 -14.54 -11.76 5.57
C MET A 1 -13.62 -10.54 5.50
N VAL A 2 -13.35 -9.95 4.32
CA VAL A 2 -12.70 -8.62 4.15
C VAL A 2 -13.38 -7.51 4.97
N ALA A 3 -14.67 -7.67 5.29
CA ALA A 3 -15.46 -6.72 6.09
C ALA A 3 -15.01 -6.56 7.56
N GLU A 4 -14.24 -7.48 8.14
CA GLU A 4 -13.79 -7.37 9.54
C GLU A 4 -12.61 -6.39 9.70
N HIS A 5 -11.75 -6.26 8.69
CA HIS A 5 -10.64 -5.29 8.70
C HIS A 5 -11.10 -3.83 8.74
N TYR A 6 -12.36 -3.56 8.38
CA TYR A 6 -12.96 -2.22 8.36
C TYR A 6 -13.94 -1.95 9.52
N LYS A 7 -14.13 -2.90 10.45
CA LYS A 7 -14.96 -2.67 11.67
C LYS A 7 -14.38 -1.60 12.61
N PHE A 8 -13.11 -1.27 12.43
CA PHE A 8 -12.37 -0.32 13.27
C PHE A 8 -11.84 0.87 12.46
N SER A 9 -12.67 1.45 11.58
CA SER A 9 -12.26 2.68 10.91
C SER A 9 -12.04 3.79 11.94
N LEU A 10 -10.84 4.36 11.96
CA LEU A 10 -10.47 5.33 12.97
C LEU A 10 -11.20 6.65 12.73
N GLN A 11 -12.07 7.00 13.67
CA GLN A 11 -12.56 8.38 13.82
C GLN A 11 -11.43 9.26 14.38
N ILE A 12 -11.64 10.57 14.44
CA ILE A 12 -10.63 11.54 14.89
C ILE A 12 -10.02 11.15 16.26
N GLN A 13 -10.86 10.70 17.19
CA GLN A 13 -10.40 10.28 18.52
C GLN A 13 -9.49 9.04 18.46
N GLY A 14 -9.76 8.11 17.52
CA GLY A 14 -8.93 6.94 17.29
C GLY A 14 -7.53 7.34 16.79
N TRP A 15 -7.48 8.18 15.76
CA TRP A 15 -6.24 8.75 15.23
C TRP A 15 -5.41 9.47 16.31
N ARG A 16 -6.05 10.31 17.13
CA ARG A 16 -5.40 10.99 18.26
C ARG A 16 -4.88 9.98 19.31
N SER A 17 -5.66 8.97 19.66
CA SER A 17 -5.24 7.95 20.65
C SER A 17 -4.06 7.10 20.19
N SER A 18 -3.88 6.97 18.86
CA SER A 18 -2.74 6.30 18.24
C SER A 18 -1.50 7.19 18.10
N GLY A 19 -1.54 8.45 18.58
CA GLY A 19 -0.44 9.42 18.42
C GLY A 19 -0.31 9.99 17.00
N LEU A 20 -1.33 9.80 16.17
CA LEU A 20 -1.38 10.15 14.75
C LEU A 20 -2.51 11.15 14.51
N GLU A 21 -2.48 12.27 15.23
CA GLU A 21 -3.51 13.31 15.16
C GLU A 21 -3.66 13.91 13.75
N MET A 22 -4.89 14.26 13.38
CA MET A 22 -5.25 14.89 12.10
C MET A 22 -5.90 16.27 12.34
N SER A 23 -5.76 17.19 11.40
CA SER A 23 -6.38 18.53 11.46
C SER A 23 -7.84 18.56 11.01
N THR A 24 -8.31 17.53 10.30
CA THR A 24 -9.73 17.40 9.89
C THR A 24 -10.67 17.44 11.09
N THR A 25 -11.82 18.07 10.91
CA THR A 25 -12.90 18.09 11.92
C THR A 25 -14.04 17.13 11.58
N SER A 26 -14.04 16.57 10.37
CA SER A 26 -15.00 15.58 9.91
C SER A 26 -14.60 14.17 10.36
N ASN A 27 -15.36 13.63 11.33
CA ASN A 27 -15.23 12.22 11.71
C ASN A 27 -15.46 11.26 10.54
N GLU A 28 -16.30 11.65 9.58
CA GLU A 28 -16.56 10.82 8.41
C GLU A 28 -15.37 10.82 7.45
N CYS A 29 -14.77 11.98 7.19
CA CYS A 29 -13.55 12.07 6.39
C CYS A 29 -12.41 11.26 7.02
N ALA A 30 -12.22 11.33 8.34
CA ALA A 30 -11.18 10.56 9.04
C ALA A 30 -11.36 9.03 8.91
N LYS A 31 -12.61 8.54 9.00
CA LYS A 31 -12.91 7.11 8.80
C LYS A 31 -12.67 6.66 7.38
N LEU A 32 -13.13 7.44 6.40
CA LEU A 32 -13.01 7.11 4.98
C LEU A 32 -11.54 7.16 4.55
N PHE A 33 -10.75 8.09 5.09
CA PHE A 33 -9.31 8.12 4.92
C PHE A 33 -8.63 6.85 5.44
N ASP A 34 -8.93 6.44 6.68
CA ASP A 34 -8.39 5.19 7.22
C ASP A 34 -8.80 3.96 6.38
N ALA A 35 -10.05 3.91 5.91
CA ALA A 35 -10.51 2.84 5.03
C ALA A 35 -9.81 2.85 3.67
N ALA A 36 -9.60 4.02 3.06
CA ALA A 36 -8.88 4.15 1.80
C ALA A 36 -7.41 3.75 1.94
N LEU A 37 -6.75 4.19 3.01
CA LEU A 37 -5.37 3.83 3.32
C LEU A 37 -5.20 2.32 3.51
N ARG A 38 -6.13 1.67 4.22
CA ARG A 38 -6.10 0.20 4.39
C ARG A 38 -6.27 -0.53 3.06
N GLN A 39 -7.23 -0.12 2.22
CA GLN A 39 -7.42 -0.69 0.88
C GLN A 39 -6.14 -0.58 0.04
N PHE A 40 -5.47 0.58 0.10
CA PHE A 40 -4.22 0.82 -0.61
C PHE A 40 -3.07 -0.05 -0.10
N VAL A 41 -2.91 -0.21 1.22
CA VAL A 41 -1.84 -1.05 1.79
C VAL A 41 -2.09 -2.53 1.53
N SER A 42 -3.34 -2.98 1.71
CA SER A 42 -3.73 -4.37 1.50
C SER A 42 -3.92 -4.74 0.02
N TRP A 43 -3.84 -3.74 -0.86
CA TRP A 43 -4.08 -3.92 -2.27
C TRP A 43 -5.41 -4.65 -2.58
N THR A 44 -6.46 -4.30 -1.85
CA THR A 44 -7.72 -5.05 -1.84
C THR A 44 -8.88 -4.09 -1.67
N ASP A 45 -9.90 -4.23 -2.52
CA ASP A 45 -11.11 -3.42 -2.43
C ASP A 45 -12.03 -3.83 -1.28
N CYS A 46 -12.56 -2.82 -0.59
CA CYS A 46 -13.63 -2.98 0.37
C CYS A 46 -14.98 -3.01 -0.36
N LYS A 47 -15.55 -4.21 -0.53
CA LYS A 47 -16.88 -4.39 -1.14
C LYS A 47 -18.02 -3.62 -0.45
N ARG A 48 -17.84 -3.21 0.81
CA ARG A 48 -18.87 -2.41 1.53
C ARG A 48 -18.81 -0.92 1.19
N LEU A 49 -17.70 -0.47 0.63
CA LEU A 49 -17.46 0.92 0.24
C LEU A 49 -17.34 1.05 -1.28
N ASP A 50 -17.73 0.01 -2.02
CA ASP A 50 -17.63 -0.07 -3.48
C ASP A 50 -16.22 0.19 -4.02
N GLY A 51 -15.20 -0.24 -3.27
CA GLY A 51 -13.78 -0.16 -3.65
C GLY A 51 -13.09 1.16 -3.32
N LEU A 52 -11.80 1.23 -3.63
CA LEU A 52 -10.95 2.37 -3.28
C LEU A 52 -11.46 3.66 -3.94
N GLU A 53 -11.81 3.62 -5.22
CA GLU A 53 -12.26 4.80 -5.97
C GLU A 53 -13.48 5.46 -5.32
N LYS A 54 -14.53 4.69 -5.02
CA LYS A 54 -15.74 5.20 -4.35
C LYS A 54 -15.47 5.64 -2.91
N THR A 55 -14.56 4.98 -2.23
CA THR A 55 -14.10 5.44 -0.90
C THR A 55 -13.44 6.81 -0.98
N MET A 56 -12.61 7.05 -1.99
CA MET A 56 -11.91 8.32 -2.21
C MET A 56 -12.87 9.46 -2.59
N GLU A 57 -13.84 9.19 -3.48
CA GLU A 57 -14.91 10.14 -3.82
C GLU A 57 -15.68 10.57 -2.56
N ALA A 58 -16.11 9.61 -1.75
CA ALA A 58 -16.84 9.88 -0.51
C ALA A 58 -15.98 10.63 0.52
N MET A 59 -14.69 10.28 0.64
CA MET A 59 -13.74 10.95 1.53
C MET A 59 -13.59 12.43 1.18
N GLN A 60 -13.47 12.75 -0.11
CA GLN A 60 -13.35 14.12 -0.60
C GLN A 60 -14.66 14.91 -0.47
N ALA A 61 -15.80 14.24 -0.67
CA ALA A 61 -17.12 14.85 -0.45
C ALA A 61 -17.37 15.16 1.04
N ALA A 62 -16.83 14.35 1.95
CA ALA A 62 -16.99 14.53 3.40
C ALA A 62 -16.23 15.76 3.93
N GLU A 63 -15.02 16.03 3.42
CA GLU A 63 -14.28 17.27 3.72
C GLU A 63 -13.19 17.53 2.67
N SER A 64 -13.51 18.35 1.65
CA SER A 64 -12.59 18.61 0.53
C SER A 64 -11.34 19.41 0.90
N GLY A 65 -11.31 20.04 2.07
CA GLY A 65 -10.19 20.84 2.59
C GLY A 65 -9.23 20.08 3.50
N ALA A 66 -9.52 18.84 3.87
CA ALA A 66 -8.73 18.08 4.83
C ALA A 66 -7.32 17.79 4.29
N VAL A 67 -6.27 18.25 4.99
CA VAL A 67 -4.89 18.24 4.48
C VAL A 67 -4.37 16.82 4.21
N LEU A 68 -4.43 15.93 5.20
CA LEU A 68 -3.90 14.57 5.06
C LEU A 68 -4.65 13.73 4.01
N PRO A 69 -6.01 13.70 4.01
CA PRO A 69 -6.78 13.02 2.96
C PRO A 69 -6.47 13.52 1.54
N ARG A 70 -6.30 14.84 1.35
CA ARG A 70 -5.90 15.42 0.06
C ARG A 70 -4.47 15.05 -0.33
N ALA A 71 -3.54 15.05 0.63
CA ALA A 71 -2.17 14.60 0.39
C ALA A 71 -2.15 13.14 -0.06
N PHE A 72 -2.98 12.30 0.56
CA PHE A 72 -3.15 10.90 0.17
C PHE A 72 -3.71 10.76 -1.26
N ALA A 73 -4.77 11.48 -1.59
CA ALA A 73 -5.36 11.45 -2.94
C ALA A 73 -4.36 11.86 -4.03
N LEU A 74 -3.70 13.02 -3.86
CA LEU A 74 -2.71 13.51 -4.81
C LEU A 74 -1.46 12.62 -4.87
N GLY A 75 -1.10 11.99 -3.75
CA GLY A 75 -0.04 11.00 -3.68
C GLY A 75 -0.37 9.77 -4.51
N LEU A 76 -1.58 9.22 -4.39
CA LEU A 76 -2.04 8.08 -5.18
C LEU A 76 -2.07 8.39 -6.68
N GLU A 77 -2.60 9.56 -7.06
CA GLU A 77 -2.56 10.02 -8.44
C GLU A 77 -1.13 10.05 -8.97
N GLY A 78 -0.20 10.65 -8.22
CA GLY A 78 1.22 10.73 -8.60
C GLY A 78 1.90 9.37 -8.72
N ILE A 79 1.69 8.47 -7.75
CA ILE A 79 2.26 7.11 -7.75
C ILE A 79 1.70 6.26 -8.90
N GLY A 80 0.46 6.50 -9.34
CA GLY A 80 -0.14 5.79 -10.46
C GLY A 80 0.57 5.98 -11.82
N THR A 81 1.59 6.82 -11.91
CA THR A 81 2.45 7.09 -13.09
C THR A 81 1.74 7.64 -14.34
N GLY A 82 0.41 7.72 -14.35
CA GLY A 82 -0.38 8.32 -15.43
C GLY A 82 -0.39 9.85 -15.45
N ILE A 83 0.13 10.50 -14.40
CA ILE A 83 0.12 11.96 -14.24
C ILE A 83 1.40 12.46 -13.57
N GLY A 84 1.78 13.71 -13.84
CA GLY A 84 2.90 14.35 -13.17
C GLY A 84 2.82 15.86 -13.25
N ALA A 85 3.42 16.55 -12.28
CA ALA A 85 3.35 18.01 -12.19
C ALA A 85 4.11 18.71 -13.33
N ARG A 86 4.99 18.01 -14.05
CA ARG A 86 5.67 18.55 -15.23
C ARG A 86 4.74 18.68 -16.44
N THR A 87 3.84 17.72 -16.62
CA THR A 87 2.99 17.59 -17.82
C THR A 87 1.53 17.99 -17.59
N ASN A 88 1.09 18.12 -16.34
CA ASN A 88 -0.28 18.47 -16.00
C ASN A 88 -0.34 19.71 -15.10
N GLU A 89 -0.89 20.81 -15.62
CA GLU A 89 -1.01 22.08 -14.89
C GLU A 89 -2.02 22.02 -13.75
N THR A 90 -3.15 21.34 -13.93
CA THR A 90 -4.18 21.15 -12.90
C THR A 90 -3.61 20.42 -11.69
N PHE A 91 -2.87 19.32 -11.92
CA PHE A 91 -2.22 18.56 -10.87
C PHE A 91 -1.12 19.37 -10.16
N ARG A 92 -0.29 20.09 -10.92
CA ARG A 92 0.71 21.00 -10.35
C ARG A 92 0.06 22.04 -9.43
N LYS A 93 -1.05 22.65 -9.86
CA LYS A 93 -1.80 23.62 -9.07
C LYS A 93 -2.38 22.98 -7.81
N ALA A 94 -2.96 21.78 -7.91
CA ALA A 94 -3.51 21.07 -6.76
C ALA A 94 -2.44 20.77 -5.69
N LEU A 95 -1.21 20.42 -6.09
CA LEU A 95 -0.07 20.25 -5.17
C LEU A 95 0.34 21.57 -4.51
N GLN A 96 0.35 22.68 -5.25
CA GLN A 96 0.64 24.01 -4.70
C GLN A 96 -0.42 24.47 -3.71
N ASP A 97 -1.70 24.25 -4.03
CA ASP A 97 -2.82 24.58 -3.14
C ASP A 97 -2.77 23.73 -1.87
N LEU A 98 -2.45 22.43 -1.98
CA LEU A 98 -2.22 21.55 -0.83
C LEU A 98 -1.11 22.09 0.08
N GLN A 99 0.02 22.54 -0.48
CA GLN A 99 1.10 23.14 0.30
C GLN A 99 0.66 24.39 1.07
N ALA A 100 -0.05 25.29 0.38
CA ALA A 100 -0.51 26.54 0.96
C ALA A 100 -1.50 26.29 2.11
N ASP A 101 -2.40 25.32 1.94
CA ASP A 101 -3.39 24.97 2.96
C ASP A 101 -2.75 24.22 4.13
N ALA A 102 -1.81 23.29 3.86
CA ALA A 102 -1.03 22.61 4.89
C ALA A 102 -0.24 23.61 5.75
N ALA A 103 0.33 24.67 5.15
CA ALA A 103 1.04 25.71 5.88
C ALA A 103 0.13 26.45 6.88
N LYS A 104 -1.12 26.74 6.48
CA LYS A 104 -2.10 27.49 7.28
C LYS A 104 -2.81 26.64 8.34
N HIS A 105 -3.16 25.40 8.00
CA HIS A 105 -4.13 24.59 8.75
C HIS A 105 -3.59 23.22 9.16
N GLY A 106 -2.51 22.74 8.54
CA GLY A 106 -1.94 21.42 8.82
C GLY A 106 -1.10 21.37 10.09
N ASN A 107 -1.13 20.22 10.77
CA ASN A 107 -0.17 19.92 11.83
C ASN A 107 1.21 19.56 11.26
N GLU A 108 2.22 19.34 12.12
CA GLU A 108 3.59 19.05 11.67
C GLU A 108 3.69 17.85 10.72
N ARG A 109 2.99 16.76 11.04
CA ARG A 109 3.00 15.52 10.26
C ARG A 109 2.36 15.72 8.89
N GLU A 110 1.22 16.40 8.85
CA GLU A 110 0.49 16.69 7.62
C GLU A 110 1.27 17.60 6.67
N LYS A 111 2.00 18.58 7.23
CA LYS A 111 2.92 19.44 6.46
C LYS A 111 4.02 18.63 5.79
N LEU A 112 4.57 17.63 6.48
CA LEU A 112 5.58 16.74 5.90
C LEU A 112 5.00 15.85 4.81
N HIS A 113 3.79 15.29 4.98
CA HIS A 113 3.13 14.53 3.91
C HIS A 113 2.85 15.39 2.68
N ALA A 114 2.33 16.59 2.86
CA ALA A 114 2.12 17.53 1.76
C ALA A 114 3.44 17.79 1.01
N LYS A 115 4.53 18.03 1.75
CA LYS A 115 5.87 18.26 1.18
C LYS A 115 6.36 17.05 0.38
N ALA A 116 6.26 15.84 0.93
CA ALA A 116 6.70 14.63 0.26
C ALA A 116 5.91 14.37 -1.04
N VAL A 117 4.59 14.52 -1.01
CA VAL A 117 3.72 14.34 -2.19
C VAL A 117 4.03 15.36 -3.29
N GLN A 118 4.28 16.63 -2.92
CA GLN A 118 4.73 17.63 -3.90
C GLN A 118 6.07 17.24 -4.52
N GLN A 119 7.06 16.87 -3.70
CA GLN A 119 8.37 16.44 -4.19
C GLN A 119 8.24 15.27 -5.16
N PHE A 120 7.42 14.27 -4.82
CA PHE A 120 7.16 13.12 -5.69
C PHE A 120 6.54 13.56 -7.01
N GLY A 121 5.46 14.36 -6.97
CA GLY A 121 4.76 14.85 -8.16
C GLY A 121 5.63 15.71 -9.08
N GLU A 122 6.66 16.38 -8.55
CA GLU A 122 7.66 17.14 -9.30
C GLU A 122 8.80 16.25 -9.86
N GLY A 123 8.77 14.95 -9.59
CA GLY A 123 9.80 13.98 -10.01
C GLY A 123 11.03 13.92 -9.10
N LYS A 124 10.97 14.50 -7.90
CA LYS A 124 12.04 14.49 -6.88
C LYS A 124 11.85 13.30 -5.93
N GLN A 125 11.77 12.09 -6.47
CA GLN A 125 11.39 10.87 -5.74
C GLN A 125 12.29 10.60 -4.52
N SER A 126 13.61 10.68 -4.66
CA SER A 126 14.52 10.48 -3.51
C SER A 126 14.31 11.51 -2.38
N ALA A 127 13.95 12.76 -2.72
CA ALA A 127 13.64 13.77 -1.72
C ALA A 127 12.31 13.50 -1.02
N ALA A 128 11.33 12.97 -1.77
CA ALA A 128 10.04 12.55 -1.22
C ALA A 128 10.22 11.39 -0.23
N ALA A 129 10.95 10.34 -0.62
CA ALA A 129 11.31 9.22 0.24
C ALA A 129 11.96 9.68 1.55
N ASN A 130 12.98 10.53 1.48
CA ASN A 130 13.63 11.10 2.67
C ASN A 130 12.65 11.88 3.57
N THR A 131 11.69 12.60 2.99
CA THR A 131 10.67 13.31 3.79
C THR A 131 9.70 12.34 4.46
N TRP A 132 9.31 11.24 3.82
CA TRP A 132 8.54 10.18 4.50
C TRP A 132 9.37 9.49 5.60
N GLU A 133 10.67 9.28 5.42
CA GLU A 133 11.56 8.78 6.48
C GLU A 133 11.65 9.74 7.67
N GLU A 134 11.65 11.05 7.43
CA GLU A 134 11.57 12.06 8.51
C GLU A 134 10.27 11.89 9.33
N ILE A 135 9.16 11.56 8.67
CA ILE A 135 7.90 11.23 9.35
C ILE A 135 8.07 9.96 10.17
N LEU A 136 8.59 8.87 9.60
CA LEU A 136 8.74 7.58 10.28
C LEU A 136 9.69 7.62 11.49
N LYS A 137 10.66 8.54 11.51
CA LYS A 137 11.49 8.79 12.69
C LYS A 137 10.68 9.31 13.88
N LYS A 138 9.68 10.17 13.62
CA LYS A 138 8.82 10.78 14.64
C LYS A 138 7.54 9.95 14.92
N TYR A 139 6.99 9.35 13.88
CA TYR A 139 5.71 8.64 13.84
C TYR A 139 5.92 7.27 13.19
N PRO A 140 6.57 6.32 13.88
CA PRO A 140 6.96 5.03 13.29
C PRO A 140 5.76 4.14 12.91
N THR A 141 4.57 4.44 13.44
CA THR A 141 3.31 3.76 13.13
C THR A 141 2.52 4.45 12.02
N ASP A 142 3.08 5.47 11.37
CA ASP A 142 2.42 6.16 10.25
C ASP A 142 2.40 5.26 9.02
N LEU A 143 1.25 4.62 8.81
CA LEU A 143 1.04 3.66 7.74
C LEU A 143 1.11 4.30 6.34
N MET A 144 0.69 5.56 6.21
CA MET A 144 0.81 6.29 4.94
C MET A 144 2.28 6.52 4.63
N ALA A 145 3.07 7.01 5.59
CA ALA A 145 4.47 7.32 5.35
C ALA A 145 5.28 6.08 4.94
N ILE A 146 5.10 4.95 5.62
CA ILE A 146 5.85 3.72 5.29
C ILE A 146 5.44 3.18 3.92
N LYS A 147 4.15 3.20 3.57
CA LYS A 147 3.69 2.70 2.28
C LYS A 147 4.19 3.56 1.11
N PHE A 148 4.10 4.88 1.24
CA PHE A 148 4.60 5.79 0.21
C PHE A 148 6.13 5.74 0.08
N ALA A 149 6.87 5.62 1.19
CA ALA A 149 8.32 5.43 1.16
C ALA A 149 8.69 4.13 0.43
N HIS A 150 8.07 3.01 0.82
CA HIS A 150 8.28 1.69 0.23
C HIS A 150 8.04 1.68 -1.28
N ASP A 151 6.89 2.19 -1.75
CA ASP A 151 6.60 2.29 -3.19
C ASP A 151 7.60 3.20 -3.92
N THR A 152 8.05 4.27 -3.27
CA THR A 152 9.06 5.17 -3.85
C THR A 152 10.41 4.49 -4.01
N TYR A 153 10.84 3.67 -3.04
CA TYR A 153 12.08 2.90 -3.16
C TYR A 153 11.99 1.83 -4.23
N PHE A 154 10.81 1.22 -4.42
CA PHE A 154 10.55 0.33 -5.56
C PHE A 154 10.77 1.05 -6.89
N TYR A 155 10.20 2.25 -7.09
CA TYR A 155 10.44 3.03 -8.32
C TYR A 155 11.90 3.47 -8.52
N LEU A 156 12.64 3.65 -7.42
CA LEU A 156 14.06 4.02 -7.47
C LEU A 156 14.98 2.80 -7.67
N GLY A 157 14.46 1.58 -7.59
CA GLY A 157 15.26 0.35 -7.59
C GLY A 157 16.17 0.23 -6.36
N ASP A 158 15.80 0.83 -5.23
CA ASP A 158 16.59 0.81 -4.00
C ASP A 158 16.12 -0.32 -3.06
N ALA A 159 16.41 -1.56 -3.46
CA ALA A 159 16.02 -2.76 -2.73
C ALA A 159 16.44 -2.74 -1.24
N LYS A 160 17.60 -2.14 -0.94
CA LYS A 160 18.07 -2.00 0.46
C LYS A 160 17.12 -1.15 1.27
N MET A 161 16.64 -0.03 0.71
CA MET A 161 15.72 0.84 1.41
C MET A 161 14.29 0.31 1.46
N ILE A 162 13.86 -0.51 0.48
CA ILE A 162 12.61 -1.28 0.57
C ILE A 162 12.60 -2.12 1.87
N ARG A 163 13.69 -2.86 2.12
CA ARG A 163 13.88 -3.65 3.34
C ARG A 163 14.08 -2.78 4.59
N ASP A 164 15.08 -1.90 4.56
CA ASP A 164 15.60 -1.23 5.75
C ASP A 164 14.61 -0.23 6.34
N SER A 165 13.78 0.41 5.52
CA SER A 165 12.72 1.31 5.98
C SER A 165 11.69 0.58 6.84
N VAL A 166 11.18 -0.57 6.36
CA VAL A 166 10.21 -1.39 7.09
C VAL A 166 10.86 -2.01 8.33
N GLN A 167 12.08 -2.55 8.18
CA GLN A 167 12.83 -3.15 9.29
C GLN A 167 13.09 -2.16 10.44
N ALA A 168 13.29 -0.87 10.14
CA ALA A 168 13.54 0.17 11.12
C ALA A 168 12.30 0.58 11.93
N VAL A 169 11.10 0.41 11.38
CA VAL A 169 9.84 0.76 12.06
C VAL A 169 9.21 -0.43 12.76
N LEU A 170 9.34 -1.65 12.23
CA LEU A 170 8.66 -2.85 12.74
C LEU A 170 8.82 -3.06 14.27
N PRO A 171 10.01 -2.94 14.89
CA PRO A 171 10.18 -3.11 16.34
C PRO A 171 9.49 -2.04 17.20
N LYS A 172 9.01 -0.94 16.59
CA LYS A 172 8.34 0.16 17.27
C LYS A 172 6.81 -0.01 17.26
N HIS A 173 6.28 -1.00 16.55
CA HIS A 173 4.86 -1.36 16.55
C HIS A 173 4.56 -2.34 17.69
N LYS A 174 3.34 -2.30 18.23
CA LYS A 174 2.89 -3.19 19.31
C LYS A 174 2.37 -4.52 18.79
N GLY A 175 2.16 -4.64 17.47
CA GLY A 175 1.57 -5.81 16.82
C GLY A 175 0.04 -5.83 16.82
N THR A 176 -0.59 -4.79 17.38
CA THR A 176 -2.06 -4.64 17.43
C THR A 176 -2.58 -3.59 16.45
N GLU A 177 -1.67 -2.83 15.86
CA GLU A 177 -1.96 -1.80 14.88
C GLU A 177 -2.63 -2.39 13.64
N PRO A 178 -3.53 -1.64 12.98
CA PRO A 178 -4.07 -2.04 11.69
C PRO A 178 -2.95 -2.33 10.69
N CYS A 179 -3.17 -3.32 9.83
CA CYS A 179 -2.22 -3.71 8.79
C CYS A 179 -0.85 -4.20 9.27
N TYR A 180 -0.72 -4.61 10.53
CA TYR A 180 0.55 -5.15 11.06
C TYR A 180 1.06 -6.38 10.28
N SER A 181 0.18 -7.28 9.82
CA SER A 181 0.58 -8.40 8.95
C SER A 181 1.26 -7.91 7.67
N TYR A 182 0.71 -6.85 7.06
CA TYR A 182 1.21 -6.31 5.80
C TYR A 182 2.59 -5.67 5.96
N LEU A 183 2.96 -5.20 7.15
CA LEU A 183 4.34 -4.77 7.41
C LEU A 183 5.32 -5.95 7.37
N HIS A 184 4.94 -7.11 7.91
CA HIS A 184 5.72 -8.33 7.76
C HIS A 184 5.78 -8.80 6.30
N GLY A 185 4.67 -8.70 5.56
CA GLY A 185 4.64 -8.98 4.12
C GLY A 185 5.54 -8.04 3.31
N MET A 186 5.49 -6.73 3.55
CA MET A 186 6.37 -5.74 2.91
C MET A 186 7.84 -5.96 3.28
N LEU A 187 8.14 -6.34 4.54
CA LEU A 187 9.49 -6.72 4.93
C LEU A 187 9.97 -7.98 4.19
N ALA A 188 9.10 -9.00 4.07
CA ALA A 188 9.42 -10.20 3.31
C ALA A 188 9.75 -9.89 1.85
N PHE A 189 8.99 -9.00 1.22
CA PHE A 189 9.27 -8.49 -0.12
C PHE A 189 10.64 -7.81 -0.19
N GLY A 190 10.94 -6.85 0.69
CA GLY A 190 12.24 -6.19 0.70
C GLY A 190 13.43 -7.13 0.99
N LEU A 191 13.22 -8.18 1.81
CA LEU A 191 14.22 -9.21 2.06
C LEU A 191 14.48 -10.06 0.82
N GLU A 192 13.41 -10.43 0.09
CA GLU A 192 13.49 -11.19 -1.16
C GLU A 192 14.23 -10.41 -2.25
N GLU A 193 13.90 -9.13 -2.44
CA GLU A 193 14.61 -8.21 -3.35
C GLU A 193 16.09 -8.00 -2.97
N CYS A 194 16.45 -8.29 -1.72
CA CYS A 194 17.83 -8.29 -1.23
C CYS A 194 18.50 -9.68 -1.25
N GLU A 195 17.88 -10.67 -1.90
CA GLU A 195 18.32 -12.06 -2.00
C GLU A 195 18.45 -12.78 -0.64
N GLN A 196 17.75 -12.29 0.39
CA GLN A 196 17.72 -12.88 1.75
C GLN A 196 16.53 -13.82 1.89
N TYR A 197 16.54 -14.87 1.07
CA TYR A 197 15.37 -15.73 0.86
C TYR A 197 14.89 -16.47 2.11
N GLU A 198 15.80 -16.95 2.97
CA GLU A 198 15.42 -17.67 4.19
C GLU A 198 14.70 -16.76 5.19
N GLU A 199 15.18 -15.53 5.36
CA GLU A 199 14.56 -14.51 6.19
C GLU A 199 13.23 -14.05 5.58
N ALA A 200 13.18 -13.85 4.26
CA ALA A 200 11.97 -13.48 3.55
C ALA A 200 10.85 -14.51 3.75
N GLU A 201 11.12 -15.81 3.58
CA GLU A 201 10.10 -16.85 3.79
C GLU A 201 9.63 -16.89 5.25
N LYS A 202 10.52 -16.68 6.23
CA LYS A 202 10.14 -16.61 7.65
C LYS A 202 9.18 -15.45 7.91
N GLU A 203 9.45 -14.26 7.40
CA GLU A 203 8.58 -13.09 7.57
C GLU A 203 7.25 -13.24 6.81
N ALA A 204 7.28 -13.82 5.60
CA ALA A 204 6.07 -14.11 4.84
C ALA A 204 5.16 -15.11 5.57
N LEU A 205 5.73 -16.17 6.15
CA LEU A 205 4.95 -17.14 6.93
C LEU A 205 4.32 -16.52 8.17
N LYS A 206 5.02 -15.64 8.89
CA LYS A 206 4.45 -14.89 10.03
C LYS A 206 3.27 -14.02 9.59
N ALA A 207 3.40 -13.31 8.47
CA ALA A 207 2.33 -12.49 7.93
C ALA A 207 1.11 -13.34 7.53
N LEU A 208 1.31 -14.47 6.84
CA LEU A 208 0.24 -15.38 6.43
C LEU A 208 -0.45 -16.09 7.60
N GLU A 209 0.29 -16.40 8.67
CA GLU A 209 -0.29 -16.95 9.91
C GLU A 209 -1.21 -15.93 10.59
N ALA A 210 -0.81 -14.66 10.62
CA ALA A 210 -1.63 -13.58 11.17
C ALA A 210 -2.82 -13.21 10.25
N ASN A 211 -2.60 -13.24 8.93
CA ASN A 211 -3.57 -12.89 7.92
C ASN A 211 -3.30 -13.66 6.62
N ARG A 212 -4.09 -14.72 6.39
CA ARG A 212 -3.97 -15.52 5.17
C ARG A 212 -4.25 -14.75 3.86
N TYR A 213 -4.90 -13.59 3.94
CA TYR A 213 -5.19 -12.71 2.78
C TYR A 213 -4.10 -11.66 2.54
N ASP A 214 -2.91 -11.85 3.11
CA ASP A 214 -1.79 -10.94 2.95
C ASP A 214 -1.13 -11.14 1.57
N CYS A 215 -1.41 -10.21 0.65
CA CYS A 215 -0.94 -10.27 -0.72
C CYS A 215 0.58 -10.11 -0.84
N TRP A 216 1.18 -9.23 -0.03
CA TRP A 216 2.64 -9.03 0.02
C TRP A 216 3.34 -10.31 0.47
N ALA A 217 2.84 -10.94 1.52
CA ALA A 217 3.42 -12.18 2.02
C ALA A 217 3.26 -13.34 1.04
N THR A 218 2.11 -13.43 0.37
CA THR A 218 1.87 -14.44 -0.67
C THR A 218 2.84 -14.25 -1.83
N HIS A 219 2.97 -13.01 -2.32
CA HIS A 219 3.90 -12.64 -3.39
C HIS A 219 5.36 -12.97 -3.01
N ALA A 220 5.84 -12.44 -1.88
CA ALA A 220 7.23 -12.63 -1.45
C ALA A 220 7.57 -14.11 -1.28
N ARG A 221 6.66 -14.91 -0.70
CA ARG A 221 6.86 -16.35 -0.57
C ARG A 221 6.90 -17.07 -1.92
N ALA A 222 6.05 -16.67 -2.86
CA ALA A 222 6.06 -17.25 -4.20
C ALA A 222 7.42 -17.01 -4.89
N HIS A 223 7.94 -15.78 -4.83
CA HIS A 223 9.26 -15.44 -5.36
C HIS A 223 10.39 -16.17 -4.64
N VAL A 224 10.37 -16.28 -3.31
CA VAL A 224 11.37 -17.09 -2.59
C VAL A 224 11.39 -18.54 -3.09
N LEU A 225 10.22 -19.17 -3.26
CA LEU A 225 10.13 -20.55 -3.75
C LEU A 225 10.65 -20.68 -5.19
N GLU A 226 10.37 -19.69 -6.05
CA GLU A 226 10.88 -19.62 -7.41
C GLU A 226 12.40 -19.45 -7.45
N MET A 227 12.93 -18.43 -6.76
CA MET A 227 14.35 -18.07 -6.76
C MET A 227 15.25 -19.15 -6.14
N GLN A 228 14.70 -19.97 -5.24
CA GLN A 228 15.39 -21.14 -4.68
C GLN A 228 15.19 -22.43 -5.51
N GLY A 229 14.51 -22.37 -6.64
CA GLY A 229 14.24 -23.53 -7.51
C GLY A 229 13.27 -24.56 -6.92
N ARG A 230 12.48 -24.19 -5.92
CA ARG A 230 11.48 -25.04 -5.24
C ARG A 230 10.13 -25.01 -5.97
N PHE A 231 10.15 -25.16 -7.29
CA PHE A 231 9.00 -24.94 -8.17
C PHE A 231 7.75 -25.75 -7.78
N ASP A 232 7.88 -27.04 -7.50
CA ASP A 232 6.75 -27.89 -7.09
C ASP A 232 6.07 -27.38 -5.81
N GLN A 233 6.85 -26.84 -4.87
CA GLN A 233 6.31 -26.24 -3.65
C GLN A 233 5.64 -24.90 -3.96
N GLY A 234 6.22 -24.09 -4.84
CA GLY A 234 5.65 -22.83 -5.32
C GLY A 234 4.29 -23.02 -6.00
N ILE A 235 4.21 -23.95 -6.96
CA ILE A 235 2.96 -24.29 -7.66
C ILE A 235 1.91 -24.75 -6.66
N LYS A 236 2.24 -25.72 -5.80
CA LYS A 236 1.30 -26.22 -4.80
C LYS A 236 0.82 -25.13 -3.84
N PHE A 237 1.73 -24.26 -3.39
CA PHE A 237 1.38 -23.13 -2.53
C PHE A 237 0.38 -22.21 -3.20
N LEU A 238 0.68 -21.74 -4.42
CA LEU A 238 -0.18 -20.83 -5.17
C LEU A 238 -1.55 -21.45 -5.49
N GLU A 239 -1.58 -22.71 -5.95
CA GLU A 239 -2.83 -23.43 -6.24
C GLU A 239 -3.70 -23.61 -4.99
N SER A 240 -3.09 -23.94 -3.85
CA SER A 240 -3.83 -24.15 -2.59
C SER A 240 -4.36 -22.85 -1.96
N THR A 241 -3.90 -21.69 -2.42
CA THR A 241 -4.22 -20.38 -1.82
C THR A 241 -4.95 -19.43 -2.78
N VAL A 242 -5.39 -19.89 -3.96
CA VAL A 242 -6.09 -19.06 -4.97
C VAL A 242 -7.21 -18.21 -4.38
N GLU A 243 -8.05 -18.81 -3.54
CA GLU A 243 -9.18 -18.11 -2.92
C GLU A 243 -8.77 -17.01 -1.94
N ASP A 244 -7.54 -17.06 -1.44
CA ASP A 244 -7.00 -16.11 -0.48
C ASP A 244 -6.37 -14.90 -1.18
N TRP A 245 -5.64 -15.09 -2.28
CA TRP A 245 -4.97 -13.98 -2.96
C TRP A 245 -5.74 -13.37 -4.13
N LYS A 246 -6.72 -14.07 -4.74
CA LYS A 246 -7.49 -13.53 -5.88
C LYS A 246 -8.35 -12.29 -5.56
N VAL A 247 -8.47 -11.94 -4.29
CA VAL A 247 -9.19 -10.73 -3.86
C VAL A 247 -8.33 -9.48 -3.93
N SER A 248 -7.01 -9.64 -4.11
CA SER A 248 -6.05 -8.55 -4.23
C SER A 248 -5.73 -8.27 -5.70
N TRP A 249 -5.68 -6.98 -6.07
CA TRP A 249 -5.43 -6.55 -7.45
C TRP A 249 -3.97 -6.72 -7.91
N SER A 250 -3.02 -7.02 -7.01
CA SER A 250 -1.59 -7.10 -7.31
C SER A 250 -1.18 -8.53 -7.64
N THR A 251 -1.64 -9.49 -6.84
CA THR A 251 -1.20 -10.88 -6.92
C THR A 251 -1.74 -11.60 -8.16
N GLU A 252 -2.84 -11.13 -8.74
CA GLU A 252 -3.42 -11.72 -9.95
C GLU A 252 -2.54 -11.52 -11.19
N VAL A 253 -1.80 -10.41 -11.28
CA VAL A 253 -0.96 -10.06 -12.44
C VAL A 253 0.35 -10.86 -12.45
N GLU A 254 1.00 -11.00 -11.30
CA GLU A 254 2.34 -11.61 -11.21
C GLU A 254 2.30 -13.15 -11.20
N ILE A 255 1.23 -13.76 -10.69
CA ILE A 255 1.06 -15.23 -10.71
C ILE A 255 0.89 -15.76 -12.14
N CYS A 256 0.45 -14.91 -13.07
CA CYS A 256 0.47 -15.26 -14.49
C CYS A 256 1.90 -15.42 -14.99
N GLU A 257 2.89 -14.68 -14.50
CA GLU A 257 4.27 -14.71 -15.00
C GLU A 257 5.03 -15.98 -14.56
N ILE A 258 4.89 -16.41 -13.30
CA ILE A 258 5.50 -17.64 -12.76
C ILE A 258 5.07 -18.90 -13.55
N ARG A 259 3.84 -18.89 -14.11
CA ARG A 259 3.33 -20.00 -14.94
C ARG A 259 3.96 -20.07 -16.33
N HIS A 260 4.50 -18.96 -16.83
CA HIS A 260 5.11 -18.85 -18.17
C HIS A 260 6.66 -18.91 -18.14
N SER A 261 7.27 -19.15 -16.97
CA SER A 261 8.72 -19.36 -16.85
C SER A 261 9.20 -20.55 -17.71
N PRO A 262 10.38 -20.48 -18.36
CA PRO A 262 10.81 -21.50 -19.32
C PRO A 262 10.99 -22.88 -18.64
N GLY A 263 10.14 -23.85 -18.99
CA GLY A 263 10.23 -25.23 -18.48
C GLY A 263 8.91 -25.88 -18.07
N THR A 264 7.81 -25.13 -18.00
CA THR A 264 6.47 -25.65 -17.74
C THR A 264 5.76 -26.06 -19.05
N PRO A 265 5.26 -27.31 -19.19
CA PRO A 265 4.42 -27.66 -20.32
C PRO A 265 3.08 -26.92 -20.25
N PRO A 266 2.50 -26.50 -21.38
CA PRO A 266 1.25 -25.75 -21.39
C PRO A 266 0.11 -26.69 -21.07
N VAL A 267 -0.45 -26.60 -19.86
CA VAL A 267 -1.63 -27.40 -19.53
C VAL A 267 -2.65 -26.52 -18.81
N ILE A 268 -3.78 -26.35 -19.52
CA ILE A 268 -5.14 -26.02 -19.05
C ILE A 268 -5.67 -24.68 -19.59
N ASP A 269 -6.59 -24.83 -20.53
CA ASP A 269 -7.53 -23.83 -21.06
C ASP A 269 -8.48 -23.40 -19.92
N TRP A 270 -8.46 -22.11 -19.56
CA TRP A 270 -9.37 -21.55 -18.56
C TRP A 270 -10.66 -21.08 -19.24
N PRO A 271 -11.85 -21.28 -18.63
CA PRO A 271 -13.10 -20.74 -19.16
C PRO A 271 -12.98 -19.23 -19.40
N ARG A 272 -13.19 -18.83 -20.67
CA ARG A 272 -13.36 -17.42 -21.03
C ARG A 272 -14.44 -16.79 -20.15
N PRO A 273 -14.34 -15.50 -19.79
CA PRO A 273 -15.46 -14.79 -19.20
C PRO A 273 -16.69 -15.00 -20.09
N PRO A 274 -17.91 -15.15 -19.52
CA PRO A 274 -19.10 -15.30 -20.33
C PRO A 274 -19.15 -14.13 -21.30
N GLU A 275 -19.10 -14.43 -22.60
CA GLU A 275 -19.40 -13.46 -23.64
C GLU A 275 -20.81 -12.96 -23.34
N GLY A 276 -20.89 -11.73 -22.83
CA GLY A 276 -22.15 -11.03 -22.71
C GLY A 276 -22.76 -10.95 -24.09
N GLY A 277 -23.82 -11.71 -24.30
CA GLY A 277 -24.63 -11.67 -25.50
C GLY A 277 -25.08 -10.23 -25.74
N ALA A 278 -24.70 -9.71 -26.90
CA ALA A 278 -25.48 -8.68 -27.55
C ALA A 278 -26.77 -9.36 -28.02
N ASP A 279 -27.88 -8.97 -27.41
CA ASP A 279 -29.22 -8.85 -28.01
C ASP A 279 -29.97 -7.73 -27.28
#